data_AF-A0A482XMI7-F1
#
_entry.id   AF-A0A482XMI7-F1
#
_cell.length_a   1.000
_cell.length_b   1.000
_cell.length_c   1.000
_cell.angle_alpha   90.00
_cell.angle_beta   90.00
_cell.angle_gamma   90.00
#
_symmetry.space_group_name_H-M   'P 1'
#
loop_
_entity.id
_entity.type
_entity.pdbx_description
1 polymer ?
#
loop_
_entity_poly.entity_id
_entity_poly.type
_entity_poly.pdbx_seq_one_letter_code
_entity_poly.pdbx_strand_id
1 'polypeptide(L)'
;MNVGTNDEQKFKESVVGNDSHKGQDDPTTGIRPEPPQIYYKEVAVVSVGPQCASIGSDILKKGGNAIEAAIATSICDGVVRFDVMGIGGGFVMAIHREKEKKSYILNAKETAPAAATQDMFKGKKHPLGLDKN
;
A
#
# COMPACT_ATOMS: atom_id res chain seq x y z
N MET A 1 -10.54 -13.80 -33.37
CA MET A 1 -10.25 -14.63 -32.20
C MET A 1 -11.14 -14.14 -31.08
N ASN A 2 -12.15 -14.94 -30.72
CA ASN A 2 -13.15 -14.59 -29.72
C ASN A 2 -12.52 -14.68 -28.34
N VAL A 3 -12.24 -13.53 -27.71
CA VAL A 3 -11.88 -13.48 -26.30
C VAL A 3 -13.18 -13.51 -25.52
N GLY A 4 -13.51 -14.70 -25.00
CA GLY A 4 -14.68 -14.93 -24.17
C GLY A 4 -14.59 -14.16 -22.86
N THR A 5 -15.68 -13.49 -22.53
CA THR A 5 -15.92 -12.65 -21.34
C THR A 5 -15.90 -13.40 -19.99
N ASN A 6 -15.36 -14.62 -19.94
CA ASN A 6 -15.44 -15.51 -18.78
C ASN A 6 -14.21 -15.46 -17.85
N ASP A 7 -13.08 -14.92 -18.30
CA ASP A 7 -11.87 -14.80 -17.48
C ASP A 7 -11.87 -13.56 -16.57
N GLU A 8 -12.65 -12.53 -16.92
CA GLU A 8 -12.76 -11.29 -16.16
C GLU A 8 -13.54 -11.47 -14.84
N GLN A 9 -14.43 -12.46 -14.78
CA GLN A 9 -15.17 -12.81 -13.55
C GLN A 9 -14.32 -13.66 -12.59
N LYS A 10 -13.48 -14.55 -13.11
CA LYS A 10 -12.64 -15.44 -12.28
C LYS A 10 -11.57 -14.68 -11.49
N PHE A 11 -11.08 -13.56 -12.02
CA PHE A 11 -10.10 -12.74 -11.32
C PHE A 11 -10.74 -11.85 -10.23
N LYS A 12 -12.01 -11.44 -10.40
CA LYS A 12 -12.74 -10.68 -9.37
C LYS A 12 -13.09 -11.53 -8.14
N GLU A 13 -13.32 -12.84 -8.33
CA GLU A 13 -13.57 -13.77 -7.21
C GLU A 13 -12.30 -14.16 -6.43
N SER A 14 -11.10 -14.02 -7.00
CA SER A 14 -9.88 -14.42 -6.27
C SER A 14 -9.40 -13.39 -5.24
N VAL A 15 -9.99 -12.20 -5.20
CA VAL A 15 -9.69 -11.13 -4.22
C VAL A 15 -10.83 -10.91 -3.22
N VAL A 16 -12.04 -11.39 -3.52
CA VAL A 16 -13.12 -11.51 -2.53
C VAL A 16 -13.05 -12.93 -1.98
N GLY A 17 -12.31 -13.11 -0.88
CA GLY A 17 -12.33 -14.36 -0.13
C GLY A 17 -13.79 -14.75 0.15
N ASN A 18 -14.21 -15.89 -0.37
CA ASN A 18 -15.51 -16.46 -0.04
C ASN A 18 -15.42 -16.96 1.41
N ASP A 19 -16.05 -16.23 2.33
CA ASP A 19 -16.09 -16.55 3.75
C ASP A 19 -16.82 -17.88 3.98
N SER A 20 -16.09 -18.90 4.43
CA SER A 20 -16.66 -20.10 5.02
C SER A 20 -15.78 -20.64 6.14
N HIS A 21 -15.49 -19.78 7.12
CA HIS A 21 -15.24 -20.22 8.47
C HIS A 21 -16.32 -19.61 9.38
N LYS A 22 -17.39 -20.38 9.62
CA LYS A 22 -18.24 -20.18 10.81
C LYS A 22 -17.40 -20.55 12.04
N GLY A 23 -16.56 -19.64 12.50
CA GLY A 23 -15.87 -19.72 13.77
C GLY A 23 -16.57 -18.75 14.72
N GLN A 24 -17.34 -19.29 15.66
CA GLN A 24 -17.88 -18.55 16.77
C GLN A 24 -16.71 -17.94 17.55
N ASP A 25 -16.73 -16.63 17.71
CA ASP A 25 -15.78 -15.86 18.52
C ASP A 25 -16.04 -16.14 20.01
N ASP A 26 -15.42 -17.20 20.53
CA ASP A 26 -15.31 -17.42 21.97
C ASP A 26 -14.20 -16.52 22.54
N PRO A 27 -14.54 -15.52 23.39
CA PRO A 27 -13.57 -14.60 23.97
C PRO A 27 -12.64 -15.25 25.01
N THR A 28 -12.84 -16.52 25.39
CA THR A 28 -12.02 -17.21 26.42
C THR A 28 -10.85 -18.03 25.90
N THR A 29 -10.75 -18.30 24.60
CA THR A 29 -9.61 -19.00 24.02
C THR A 29 -8.62 -18.01 23.42
N GLY A 30 -7.59 -17.62 24.17
CA GLY A 30 -6.49 -16.74 23.73
C GLY A 30 -5.61 -17.28 22.59
N ILE A 31 -6.14 -18.12 21.71
CA ILE A 31 -5.47 -18.58 20.49
C ILE A 31 -6.00 -17.72 19.35
N ARG A 32 -5.22 -16.74 18.91
CA ARG A 32 -5.47 -16.08 17.63
C ARG A 32 -5.23 -17.14 16.54
N PRO A 33 -6.22 -17.48 15.70
CA PRO A 33 -5.99 -18.40 14.59
C PRO A 33 -4.86 -17.84 13.72
N GLU A 34 -3.90 -18.70 13.36
CA GLU A 34 -2.86 -18.34 12.42
C GLU A 34 -3.51 -17.86 11.12
N PRO A 35 -3.12 -16.70 10.58
CA PRO A 35 -3.68 -16.24 9.33
C PRO A 35 -3.39 -17.27 8.22
N PRO A 36 -4.34 -17.49 7.29
CA PRO A 36 -4.12 -18.43 6.19
C PRO A 36 -2.89 -18.01 5.38
N GLN A 37 -2.01 -18.98 5.10
CA GLN A 37 -0.83 -18.77 4.26
C GLN A 37 -1.28 -18.73 2.79
N ILE A 38 -1.19 -17.54 2.17
CA ILE A 38 -1.57 -17.34 0.76
C ILE A 38 -0.30 -17.32 -0.09
N TYR A 39 -0.23 -18.22 -1.08
CA TYR A 39 0.88 -18.32 -2.02
C TYR A 39 0.49 -17.82 -3.41
N TYR A 40 1.32 -16.96 -3.98
CA TYR A 40 1.17 -16.46 -5.34
C TYR A 40 2.21 -17.09 -6.25
N LYS A 41 1.79 -17.58 -7.43
CA LYS A 41 2.70 -18.25 -8.38
C LYS A 41 3.49 -17.29 -9.27
N GLU A 42 2.92 -16.13 -9.58
CA GLU A 42 3.46 -15.23 -10.61
C GLU A 42 3.73 -13.84 -10.05
N VAL A 43 2.68 -13.17 -9.58
CA VAL A 43 2.76 -11.80 -9.08
C VAL A 43 1.88 -11.62 -7.85
N ALA A 44 2.28 -10.69 -6.99
CA ALA A 44 1.50 -10.26 -5.84
C ALA A 44 1.58 -8.75 -5.71
N VAL A 45 0.46 -8.11 -5.37
CA VAL A 45 0.37 -6.70 -5.03
C VAL A 45 -0.42 -6.58 -3.73
N VAL A 46 0.10 -5.79 -2.80
CA VAL A 46 -0.54 -5.53 -1.51
C VAL A 46 -0.65 -4.01 -1.36
N SER A 47 -1.79 -3.54 -0.88
CA SER A 47 -2.09 -2.12 -0.71
C SER A 47 -2.82 -1.85 0.60
N VAL A 48 -2.90 -0.58 0.99
CA VAL A 48 -3.64 -0.14 2.18
C VAL A 48 -5.14 -0.01 1.87
N GLY A 49 -5.48 0.53 0.70
CA GLY A 49 -6.85 0.62 0.21
C GLY A 49 -7.29 -0.71 -0.42
N PRO A 50 -8.51 -1.21 -0.12
CA PRO A 50 -8.94 -2.52 -0.58
C PRO A 50 -9.03 -2.65 -2.11
N GLN A 51 -9.29 -1.55 -2.82
CA GLN A 51 -9.37 -1.52 -4.30
C GLN A 51 -8.03 -1.21 -4.99
N CYS A 52 -6.99 -0.79 -4.27
CA CYS A 52 -5.77 -0.30 -4.90
C CYS A 52 -4.86 -1.44 -5.38
N ALA A 53 -4.85 -2.59 -4.69
CA ALA A 53 -4.11 -3.78 -5.12
C ALA A 53 -4.60 -4.32 -6.46
N SER A 54 -5.91 -4.24 -6.74
CA SER A 54 -6.44 -4.63 -8.05
C SER A 54 -5.94 -3.72 -9.17
N ILE A 55 -5.78 -2.41 -8.91
CA ILE A 55 -5.23 -1.48 -9.91
C ILE A 55 -3.77 -1.83 -10.22
N GLY A 56 -2.94 -2.05 -9.20
CA GLY A 56 -1.56 -2.51 -9.41
C GLY A 56 -1.48 -3.85 -10.15
N SER A 57 -2.36 -4.79 -9.80
CA SER A 57 -2.48 -6.08 -10.48
C SER A 57 -2.84 -5.92 -11.96
N ASP A 58 -3.75 -5.00 -12.28
CA ASP A 58 -4.15 -4.72 -13.65
C ASP A 58 -3.02 -4.07 -14.47
N ILE A 59 -2.15 -3.27 -13.85
CA ILE A 59 -0.94 -2.76 -14.50
C ILE A 59 0.01 -3.91 -14.85
N LEU A 60 0.22 -4.88 -13.95
CA LEU A 60 1.04 -6.06 -14.23
C LEU A 60 0.45 -6.89 -15.37
N LYS A 61 -0.87 -7.11 -15.38
CA LYS A 61 -1.56 -7.84 -16.47
C LYS A 61 -1.43 -7.14 -17.83
N LYS A 62 -1.34 -5.81 -17.85
CA LYS A 62 -1.12 -5.01 -19.06
C LYS A 62 0.34 -5.04 -19.55
N GLY A 63 1.21 -5.84 -18.92
CA GLY A 63 2.63 -5.96 -19.27
C GLY A 63 3.52 -4.93 -18.57
N GLY A 64 3.00 -4.21 -17.57
CA GLY A 64 3.80 -3.32 -16.74
C GLY A 64 4.74 -4.08 -15.80
N ASN A 65 5.77 -3.39 -15.33
CA ASN A 65 6.73 -3.94 -14.37
C ASN A 65 6.30 -3.68 -12.91
N ALA A 66 7.03 -4.27 -11.96
CA ALA A 66 6.76 -4.14 -10.52
C ALA A 66 6.80 -2.68 -10.01
N ILE A 67 7.64 -1.82 -10.60
CA ILE A 67 7.75 -0.41 -10.21
C ILE A 67 6.52 0.37 -10.70
N GLU A 68 6.07 0.14 -11.94
CA GLU A 68 4.87 0.77 -12.49
C GLU A 68 3.61 0.36 -11.70
N ALA A 69 3.51 -0.92 -11.34
CA ALA A 69 2.43 -1.42 -10.49
C ALA A 69 2.46 -0.77 -9.09
N ALA A 70 3.64 -0.63 -8.49
CA ALA A 70 3.80 0.05 -7.20
C ALA A 70 3.44 1.54 -7.26
N ILE A 71 3.79 2.24 -8.35
CA ILE A 71 3.43 3.65 -8.55
C ILE A 71 1.91 3.80 -8.69
N ALA A 72 1.26 2.99 -9.54
CA ALA A 72 -0.19 3.05 -9.71
C ALA A 72 -0.94 2.73 -8.41
N THR A 73 -0.48 1.73 -7.67
CA THR A 73 -1.04 1.35 -6.36
C THR A 73 -0.87 2.49 -5.35
N SER A 74 0.33 3.08 -5.25
CA SER A 74 0.62 4.19 -4.33
C SER A 74 -0.20 5.44 -4.65
N ILE A 75 -0.43 5.76 -5.94
CA ILE A 75 -1.28 6.88 -6.35
C ILE A 75 -2.73 6.63 -5.93
N CYS A 76 -3.24 5.41 -6.12
CA CYS A 76 -4.57 5.04 -5.65
C CYS A 76 -4.66 5.16 -4.12
N ASP A 77 -3.71 4.60 -3.38
CA ASP A 77 -3.69 4.67 -1.92
C ASP A 77 -3.60 6.12 -1.44
N GLY A 78 -2.83 6.99 -2.09
CA GLY A 78 -2.77 8.41 -1.75
C GLY A 78 -4.08 9.18 -1.97
N VAL A 79 -4.97 8.69 -2.84
CA VAL A 79 -6.30 9.27 -3.05
C VAL A 79 -7.31 8.69 -2.06
N VAL A 80 -7.31 7.36 -1.88
CA VAL A 80 -8.29 6.65 -1.06
C VAL A 80 -7.99 6.78 0.44
N ARG A 81 -6.70 6.76 0.79
CA ARG A 81 -6.14 6.82 2.14
C ARG A 81 -5.21 8.03 2.27
N PHE A 82 -5.77 9.19 1.98
CA PHE A 82 -5.08 10.48 2.08
C PHE A 82 -4.58 10.80 3.51
N ASP A 83 -5.09 10.09 4.51
CA ASP A 83 -4.74 10.21 5.93
C ASP A 83 -3.37 9.61 6.26
N VAL A 84 -2.86 8.67 5.45
CA VAL A 84 -1.59 7.95 5.72
C VAL A 84 -0.50 8.23 4.69
N MET A 85 -0.84 8.55 3.45
CA MET A 85 0.12 8.83 2.40
C MET A 85 -0.43 9.80 1.36
N GLY A 86 0.47 10.43 0.60
CA GLY A 86 0.09 11.34 -0.49
C GLY A 86 1.29 11.99 -1.15
N ILE A 87 1.01 12.73 -2.24
CA ILE A 87 2.05 13.38 -3.06
C ILE A 87 2.79 14.53 -2.36
N GLY A 88 2.22 15.06 -1.26
CA GLY A 88 2.82 16.15 -0.49
C GLY A 88 3.80 15.70 0.59
N GLY A 89 3.91 14.39 0.83
CA GLY A 89 4.88 13.81 1.77
C GLY A 89 6.11 13.25 1.06
N GLY A 90 6.71 12.23 1.67
CA GLY A 90 7.85 11.51 1.14
C GLY A 90 7.69 10.00 1.28
N PHE A 91 8.55 9.26 0.60
CA PHE A 91 8.56 7.79 0.65
C PHE A 91 9.96 7.22 0.48
N VAL A 92 10.13 5.96 0.88
CA VAL A 92 11.33 5.17 0.62
C VAL A 92 10.91 3.90 -0.10
N MET A 93 11.48 3.64 -1.27
CA MET A 93 11.17 2.45 -2.06
C MET A 93 12.40 1.55 -2.18
N ALA A 94 12.26 0.29 -1.78
CA ALA A 94 13.26 -0.74 -1.99
C ALA A 94 12.96 -1.50 -3.29
N ILE A 95 13.92 -1.53 -4.20
CA ILE A 95 13.77 -2.09 -5.53
C ILE A 95 14.85 -3.15 -5.72
N HIS A 96 14.45 -4.40 -5.91
CA HIS A 96 15.39 -5.45 -6.28
C HIS A 96 15.36 -5.69 -7.79
N ARG A 97 16.51 -5.52 -8.44
CA ARG A 97 16.66 -5.77 -9.88
C ARG A 97 17.41 -7.08 -10.09
N GLU A 98 16.65 -8.13 -10.36
CA GLU A 98 17.17 -9.50 -10.50
C GLU A 98 18.23 -9.62 -11.61
N LYS A 99 18.04 -8.90 -12.74
CA LYS A 99 19.02 -8.87 -13.84
C LYS A 99 20.42 -8.43 -13.42
N GLU A 100 20.50 -7.58 -12.39
CA GLU A 100 21.77 -7.06 -11.86
C GLU A 100 22.17 -7.73 -10.55
N LYS A 101 21.31 -8.58 -9.97
CA LYS A 101 21.48 -9.13 -8.61
C LYS A 101 21.74 -8.04 -7.57
N LYS A 102 21.12 -6.87 -7.75
CA LYS A 102 21.33 -5.67 -6.92
C LYS A 102 20.02 -5.13 -6.38
N SER A 103 20.10 -4.54 -5.20
CA SER A 103 19.00 -3.82 -4.57
C SER A 103 19.32 -2.33 -4.53
N TYR A 104 18.31 -1.52 -4.83
CA TYR A 104 18.36 -0.06 -4.86
C TYR A 104 17.37 0.46 -3.83
N ILE A 105 17.74 1.57 -3.20
CA ILE A 105 16.84 2.32 -2.33
C ILE A 105 16.63 3.69 -2.96
N LEU A 106 15.39 3.99 -3.31
CA LEU A 106 14.96 5.33 -3.68
C LEU A 106 14.52 6.04 -2.41
N ASN A 107 15.29 7.03 -1.96
CA ASN A 107 14.94 7.86 -0.82
C ASN A 107 14.37 9.19 -1.31
N ALA A 108 13.05 9.32 -1.25
CA ALA A 108 12.31 10.53 -1.59
C ALA A 108 11.70 11.14 -0.32
N LYS A 109 12.47 11.21 0.76
CA LYS A 109 12.06 11.92 1.98
C LYS A 109 12.06 13.43 1.81
N GLU A 110 11.20 14.05 2.58
CA GLU A 110 11.05 15.49 2.67
C GLU A 110 12.35 16.14 3.15
N THR A 111 12.60 17.35 2.65
CA THR A 111 13.72 18.17 3.07
C THR A 111 13.19 19.46 3.65
N ALA A 112 13.78 19.91 4.77
CA ALA A 112 13.42 21.19 5.37
C ALA A 112 13.62 22.31 4.34
N PRO A 113 12.67 23.26 4.21
CA PRO A 113 12.82 24.35 3.26
C PRO A 113 14.00 25.25 3.63
N ALA A 114 14.58 25.95 2.66
CA ALA A 114 15.79 26.78 2.87
C ALA A 114 15.61 27.89 3.92
N ALA A 115 14.38 28.34 4.18
CA ALA A 115 14.07 29.32 5.20
C ALA A 115 13.86 28.73 6.61
N ALA A 116 13.95 27.41 6.77
CA ALA A 116 13.83 26.77 8.08
C ALA A 116 15.03 27.10 8.96
N THR A 117 14.77 27.42 10.23
CA THR A 117 15.79 27.71 11.23
C THR A 117 15.64 26.78 12.42
N GLN A 118 16.74 26.53 13.15
CA GLN A 118 16.75 25.61 14.29
C GLN A 118 15.75 25.99 15.39
N ASP A 119 15.50 27.29 15.57
CA ASP A 119 14.64 27.82 16.62
C ASP A 119 13.21 28.11 16.16
N MET A 120 12.82 27.68 14.95
CA MET A 120 11.56 28.09 14.32
C MET A 120 10.27 27.69 15.08
N PHE A 121 10.36 26.76 16.03
CA PHE A 121 9.24 26.31 16.88
C PHE A 121 9.38 26.71 18.35
N LYS A 122 10.49 27.33 18.77
CA LYS A 122 10.69 27.73 20.17
C LYS A 122 9.78 28.90 20.54
N GLY A 123 9.11 28.80 21.70
CA GLY A 123 8.25 29.85 22.24
C GLY A 123 6.99 30.16 21.42
N LYS A 124 6.72 29.39 20.35
CA LYS A 124 5.48 29.52 19.58
C LYS A 124 4.36 28.77 20.28
N LYS A 125 3.27 29.47 20.55
CA LYS A 125 2.04 28.85 21.05
C LYS A 125 1.51 27.87 20.03
N HIS A 126 0.94 26.77 20.51
CA HIS A 126 0.29 25.82 19.62
C HIS A 126 -0.82 26.57 18.85
N PRO A 127 -0.93 26.44 17.52
CA PRO A 127 -1.91 27.20 16.74
C PRO A 127 -3.37 26.90 17.15
N LEU A 128 -3.61 25.74 17.78
CA LEU A 128 -4.91 25.36 18.37
C LEU A 128 -5.04 25.72 19.87
N GLY A 129 -4.09 26.43 20.47
CA GLY A 129 -4.14 26.85 21.88
C GLY A 129 -4.09 25.70 22.90
N LEU A 130 -3.52 24.56 22.52
CA LEU A 130 -3.39 23.35 23.34
C LEU A 130 -2.25 23.43 24.37
N ASP A 131 -1.56 24.56 24.44
CA ASP A 131 -0.47 24.86 25.36
C ASP A 131 -0.94 25.40 26.73
N LYS A 132 -2.24 25.27 27.04
CA LYS A 132 -2.80 25.65 28.35
C LYS A 132 -2.83 24.45 29.30
N ASN A 133 -1.71 24.21 30.00
CA ASN A 133 -1.69 23.81 31.41
C ASN A 133 -0.32 24.09 32.02
#